data_AF-A0AAV9RBQ3-F1
#
_entry.id   AF-A0AAV9RBQ3-F1
#
_cell.length_a   1.000
_cell.length_b   1.000
_cell.length_c   1.000
_cell.angle_alpha   90.00
_cell.angle_beta   90.00
_cell.angle_gamma   90.00
#
_symmetry.space_group_name_H-M   'P 1'
#
loop_
_entity.id
_entity.type
_entity.pdbx_description
1 polymer ?
#
loop_
_entity_poly.entity_id
_entity_poly.type
_entity_poly.pdbx_seq_one_letter_code
_entity_poly.pdbx_strand_id
1 'polypeptide(L)'
;MVIDLDKRIIGGGSQVKIKAKPVIYTDNSNGFKERPHDIMLLELPRSFDITPLKLPDCGTHPQTLEIAGHAATTGGINNTRTPSKSPDLHCAEINIVDCDELKNTLKDKYPNAYKVKMYQHWFCGQKAGVDICFVSL
;
A
#
# COMPACT_ATOMS: atom_id res chain seq x y z
N MET A 1 2.77 -4.19 0.20
CA MET A 1 2.19 -3.47 1.34
C MET A 1 1.85 -4.55 2.36
N VAL A 2 2.53 -4.61 3.51
CA VAL A 2 2.19 -5.64 4.52
C VAL A 2 0.99 -5.13 5.29
N ILE A 3 -0.20 -5.59 4.90
CA ILE A 3 -1.37 -5.48 5.75
C ILE A 3 -1.23 -6.57 6.81
N ASP A 4 -0.87 -6.17 8.02
CA ASP A 4 -0.87 -7.06 9.17
C ASP A 4 -2.33 -7.46 9.49
N LEU A 5 -2.68 -8.71 9.18
CA LEU A 5 -4.00 -9.28 9.44
C LEU A 5 -4.32 -9.40 10.94
N ASP A 6 -3.33 -9.25 11.82
CA ASP A 6 -3.52 -9.17 13.27
C ASP A 6 -3.82 -7.74 13.75
N LYS A 7 -3.95 -6.74 12.86
CA LYS A 7 -4.18 -5.33 13.24
C LYS A 7 -5.60 -4.82 13.04
N ARG A 8 -6.30 -4.84 14.18
CA ARG A 8 -7.21 -3.83 14.76
C ARG A 8 -7.60 -2.68 13.83
N ILE A 9 -8.81 -2.74 13.28
CA ILE A 9 -9.49 -1.56 12.75
C ILE A 9 -9.90 -0.70 13.96
N ILE A 10 -9.23 0.44 14.16
CA ILE A 10 -9.57 1.39 15.23
C ILE A 10 -10.44 2.48 14.63
N GLY A 11 -11.74 2.38 14.84
CA GLY A 11 -12.68 3.47 14.60
C GLY A 11 -13.61 3.58 15.80
N GLY A 12 -13.33 4.53 16.71
CA GLY A 12 -14.27 5.07 17.72
C GLY A 12 -15.01 4.12 18.67
N GLY A 13 -14.81 2.81 18.59
CA GLY A 13 -15.54 1.80 19.36
C GLY A 13 -15.00 0.41 19.04
N SER A 14 -15.00 -0.46 20.06
CA SER A 14 -14.64 -1.89 20.10
C SER A 14 -13.79 -2.46 18.95
N GLN A 15 -12.58 -2.96 19.28
CA GLN A 15 -11.70 -3.68 18.35
C GLN A 15 -12.47 -4.77 17.58
N VAL A 16 -12.47 -4.66 16.25
CA VAL A 16 -13.10 -5.64 15.36
C VAL A 16 -12.08 -6.70 14.98
N LYS A 17 -12.40 -7.96 15.25
CA LYS A 17 -11.58 -9.10 14.81
C LYS A 17 -12.13 -9.67 13.51
N ILE A 18 -11.29 -9.70 12.47
CA ILE A 18 -11.59 -10.36 11.20
C ILE A 18 -11.35 -11.86 11.38
N LYS A 19 -12.37 -12.68 11.09
CA LYS A 19 -12.30 -14.15 11.25
C LYS A 19 -12.34 -14.89 9.92
N ALA A 20 -12.95 -14.30 8.90
CA ALA A 20 -12.96 -14.84 7.55
C ALA A 20 -11.53 -14.89 7.01
N LYS A 21 -11.23 -15.92 6.21
CA LYS A 21 -9.94 -16.00 5.53
C LYS A 21 -9.85 -14.89 4.46
N PRO A 22 -8.71 -14.19 4.32
CA PRO A 22 -8.55 -13.22 3.25
C PRO A 22 -8.62 -13.92 1.89
N VAL A 23 -9.21 -13.23 0.91
CA VAL A 23 -9.13 -13.65 -0.49
C VAL A 23 -7.88 -13.02 -1.08
N ILE A 24 -6.90 -13.84 -1.45
CA ILE A 24 -5.65 -13.41 -2.08
C ILE A 24 -5.81 -13.56 -3.59
N TYR A 25 -5.56 -12.49 -4.34
CA TYR A 25 -5.61 -12.54 -5.79
C TYR A 25 -4.31 -13.10 -6.35
N THR A 26 -4.42 -14.08 -7.23
CA THR A 26 -3.28 -14.71 -7.90
C THR A 26 -3.46 -14.70 -9.41
N ASP A 27 -2.34 -14.66 -10.16
CA ASP A 27 -2.34 -14.95 -11.59
C ASP A 27 -1.76 -16.33 -11.90
N ASN A 28 -2.12 -16.83 -13.08
CA ASN A 28 -1.57 -18.04 -13.68
C ASN A 28 -0.86 -17.65 -14.99
N SER A 29 0.22 -16.89 -14.88
CA SER A 29 0.98 -16.38 -16.03
C SER A 29 2.30 -17.14 -16.26
N ASN A 30 2.67 -17.35 -17.52
CA ASN A 30 4.01 -17.80 -17.97
C ASN A 30 4.53 -19.09 -17.29
N GLY A 31 3.65 -20.07 -17.05
CA GLY A 31 4.04 -21.36 -16.47
C GLY A 31 4.23 -21.36 -14.95
N PHE A 32 3.99 -20.23 -14.28
CA PHE A 32 3.93 -20.15 -12.83
C PHE A 32 2.48 -20.26 -12.38
N LYS A 33 2.18 -21.25 -11.55
CA LYS A 33 0.86 -21.37 -10.92
C LYS A 33 0.84 -20.46 -9.68
N GLU A 34 -0.24 -19.69 -9.53
CA GLU A 34 -0.60 -19.01 -8.28
C GLU A 34 0.35 -17.89 -7.81
N ARG A 35 0.78 -16.98 -8.69
CA ARG A 35 1.59 -15.82 -8.26
C ARG A 35 0.71 -14.80 -7.52
N PRO A 36 0.98 -14.49 -6.24
CA PRO A 36 0.14 -13.57 -5.48
C PRO A 36 0.40 -12.12 -5.87
N HIS A 37 -0.68 -11.37 -6.08
CA HIS A 37 -0.63 -9.93 -6.22
C HIS A 37 -0.65 -9.25 -4.84
N ASP A 38 -0.10 -8.03 -4.76
CA ASP A 38 -0.14 -7.18 -3.55
C ASP A 38 -1.54 -6.56 -3.34
N ILE A 39 -2.57 -7.41 -3.36
CA ILE A 39 -3.98 -7.06 -3.16
C ILE A 39 -4.73 -8.25 -2.54
N MET A 40 -5.59 -7.96 -1.57
CA MET A 40 -6.48 -8.94 -0.94
C MET A 40 -7.81 -8.30 -0.53
N LEU A 41 -8.86 -9.12 -0.43
CA LEU A 41 -10.13 -8.70 0.18
C LEU A 41 -10.27 -9.24 1.59
N LEU A 42 -10.81 -8.40 2.47
CA LEU A 42 -11.16 -8.73 3.84
C LEU A 42 -12.67 -8.61 4.04
N GLU A 43 -13.28 -9.66 4.55
CA GLU A 43 -14.69 -9.67 4.92
C GLU A 43 -14.86 -9.22 6.37
N LEU A 44 -15.64 -8.16 6.57
CA LEU A 44 -15.97 -7.65 7.89
C LEU A 44 -17.06 -8.51 8.54
N PRO A 45 -17.01 -8.72 9.88
CA PRO A 45 -17.98 -9.57 10.57
C PRO A 45 -19.41 -9.00 10.62
N ARG A 46 -19.58 -7.75 10.22
CA ARG A 46 -20.85 -7.03 10.08
C ARG A 46 -20.66 -5.82 9.16
N SER A 47 -21.76 -5.23 8.71
CA SER A 47 -21.75 -3.93 8.04
C SER A 47 -21.45 -2.79 9.02
N PHE A 48 -20.84 -1.73 8.51
CA PHE A 48 -20.58 -0.48 9.23
C PHE A 48 -21.17 0.68 8.43
N ASP A 49 -21.62 1.71 9.12
CA ASP A 49 -22.12 2.94 8.51
C ASP A 49 -20.94 3.88 8.17
N ILE A 50 -20.19 3.48 7.14
CA ILE A 50 -19.05 4.22 6.60
C ILE A 50 -19.24 4.29 5.09
N THR A 51 -19.05 5.47 4.50
CA THR A 51 -19.10 5.64 3.04
C THR A 51 -17.91 4.93 2.39
N PRO A 52 -18.12 3.91 1.55
CA PRO A 52 -17.04 3.25 0.83
C PRO A 52 -16.46 4.15 -0.26
N LEU A 53 -15.18 3.97 -0.58
CA LEU A 53 -14.56 4.63 -1.74
C LEU A 53 -14.96 3.90 -3.03
N LYS A 54 -15.35 4.65 -4.07
CA LYS A 54 -15.65 4.07 -5.39
C LYS A 54 -14.37 3.48 -5.99
N LEU A 55 -14.48 2.29 -6.56
CA LEU A 55 -13.39 1.69 -7.35
C LEU A 55 -13.19 2.47 -8.65
N PRO A 56 -11.93 2.62 -9.13
CA PRO A 56 -11.65 3.34 -10.35
C PRO A 56 -12.22 2.61 -11.59
N ASP A 57 -12.67 3.40 -12.55
CA ASP A 57 -13.06 2.90 -13.87
C ASP A 57 -11.79 2.63 -14.71
N CYS A 58 -11.72 1.47 -15.37
CA CYS A 58 -10.53 1.07 -16.14
C CYS A 58 -10.17 2.10 -17.24
N GLY A 59 -8.87 2.30 -17.45
CA GLY A 59 -8.33 3.20 -18.48
C GLY A 59 -8.37 4.69 -18.13
N THR A 60 -9.01 5.07 -17.02
CA THR A 60 -8.95 6.44 -16.50
C THR A 60 -7.88 6.51 -15.41
N HIS A 61 -6.86 7.34 -15.61
CA HIS A 61 -5.77 7.52 -14.66
C HIS A 61 -5.75 8.95 -14.15
N PRO A 62 -5.73 9.17 -12.82
CA PRO A 62 -5.58 10.51 -12.28
C PRO A 62 -4.14 11.03 -12.51
N GLN A 63 -3.94 12.34 -12.37
CA GLN A 63 -2.61 12.96 -12.43
C GLN A 63 -1.98 13.09 -11.04
N THR A 64 -2.82 13.23 -10.01
CA THR A 64 -2.43 13.33 -8.61
C THR A 64 -3.24 12.33 -7.79
N LEU A 65 -2.69 11.89 -6.67
CA LEU A 65 -3.41 11.04 -5.73
C LEU A 65 -3.10 11.48 -4.30
N GLU A 66 -4.04 11.25 -3.39
CA GLU A 66 -3.87 11.50 -1.96
C GLU A 66 -3.65 10.19 -1.23
N ILE A 67 -2.64 10.15 -0.36
CA ILE A 67 -2.36 9.04 0.54
C ILE A 67 -2.67 9.51 1.96
N ALA A 68 -3.42 8.71 2.71
CA ALA A 68 -3.73 8.99 4.10
C ALA A 68 -3.29 7.86 5.03
N GLY A 69 -2.83 8.20 6.24
CA GLY A 69 -2.44 7.21 7.24
C GLY A 69 -1.92 7.81 8.54
N HIS A 70 -1.64 6.92 9.50
CA HIS A 70 -1.15 7.25 10.85
C HIS A 70 0.35 6.95 11.01
N ALA A 71 1.13 6.94 9.92
CA ALA A 71 2.56 6.63 9.97
C ALA A 71 3.38 7.81 10.52
N ALA A 72 4.71 7.64 10.54
CA ALA A 72 5.64 8.71 10.89
C ALA A 72 5.45 9.92 9.97
N THR A 73 5.40 11.12 10.55
CA THR A 73 5.19 12.40 9.83
C THR A 73 6.50 13.09 9.43
N THR A 74 7.63 12.63 9.97
CA THR A 74 8.96 13.19 9.71
C THR A 74 9.97 12.06 9.52
N GLY A 75 10.91 12.26 8.60
CA GLY A 75 12.11 11.42 8.52
C GLY A 75 13.07 11.71 9.69
N GLY A 76 13.92 10.73 10.02
CA GLY A 76 15.03 10.89 10.93
C GLY A 76 16.22 11.62 10.30
N ILE A 77 17.27 11.83 11.10
CA ILE A 77 18.53 12.45 10.66
C ILE A 77 19.06 11.72 9.41
N ASN A 78 19.60 12.47 8.44
CA ASN A 78 20.11 11.96 7.16
C ASN A 78 19.06 11.21 6.30
N ASN A 79 17.81 11.68 6.29
CA ASN A 79 16.70 11.08 5.53
C ASN A 79 16.45 9.60 5.91
N THR A 80 16.75 9.23 7.15
CA THR A 80 16.49 7.87 7.64
C THR A 80 14.99 7.67 7.84
N ARG A 81 14.46 6.55 7.35
CA ARG A 81 13.06 6.19 7.61
C ARG A 81 12.99 5.50 8.96
N THR A 82 12.50 6.20 9.97
CA THR A 82 12.31 5.65 11.31
C THR A 82 10.83 5.30 11.50
N PRO A 83 10.49 4.03 11.81
CA PRO A 83 9.10 3.67 12.02
C PRO A 83 8.53 4.40 13.23
N SER A 84 7.37 5.01 13.05
CA SER A 84 6.62 5.68 14.12
C SER A 84 5.13 5.69 13.78
N LYS A 85 4.31 6.04 14.76
CA LYS A 85 2.86 6.16 14.63
C LYS A 85 2.41 7.55 15.09
N SER A 86 1.69 8.27 14.24
CA SER A 86 1.00 9.51 14.63
C SER A 86 -0.35 9.19 15.27
N PRO A 87 -0.76 9.88 16.35
CA PRO A 87 -2.12 9.79 16.87
C PRO A 87 -3.15 10.34 15.88
N ASP A 88 -2.75 11.33 15.07
CA ASP A 88 -3.62 12.00 14.12
C ASP A 88 -3.51 11.37 12.73
N LEU A 89 -4.59 11.47 11.96
CA LEU A 89 -4.60 11.09 10.56
C LEU A 89 -3.89 12.17 9.75
N HIS A 90 -2.90 11.77 8.95
CA HIS A 90 -2.24 12.68 8.02
C HIS A 90 -2.57 12.30 6.59
N CYS A 91 -2.69 13.32 5.74
CA CYS A 91 -2.86 13.19 4.30
C CYS A 91 -1.67 13.82 3.58
N ALA A 92 -1.29 13.23 2.45
CA ALA A 92 -0.29 13.79 1.58
C ALA A 92 -0.67 13.57 0.12
N GLU A 93 -0.64 14.64 -0.65
CA GLU A 93 -0.80 14.60 -2.10
C GLU A 93 0.54 14.21 -2.75
N ILE A 94 0.48 13.35 -3.75
CA ILE A 94 1.62 12.99 -4.60
C ILE A 94 1.23 13.01 -6.08
N ASN A 95 2.20 13.34 -6.94
CA ASN A 95 2.01 13.30 -8.38
C ASN A 95 2.25 11.87 -8.90
N ILE A 96 1.42 11.42 -9.84
CA ILE A 96 1.67 10.18 -10.55
C ILE A 96 2.79 10.40 -11.55
N VAL A 97 3.77 9.51 -11.52
CA VAL A 97 4.96 9.55 -12.38
C VAL A 97 5.16 8.20 -13.06
N ASP A 98 5.96 8.21 -14.12
CA ASP A 98 6.37 6.98 -14.80
C ASP A 98 7.23 6.11 -13.87
N CYS A 99 7.08 4.78 -13.98
CA CYS A 99 7.75 3.83 -13.12
C CYS A 99 9.12 3.36 -13.63
N ASP A 100 9.56 3.76 -14.81
CA ASP A 100 10.72 3.17 -15.48
C ASP A 100 12.02 3.44 -14.72
N GLU A 101 12.19 4.62 -14.14
CA GLU A 101 13.37 4.93 -13.30
C GLU A 101 13.46 3.99 -12.11
N LEU A 102 12.34 3.75 -11.41
CA LEU A 102 12.28 2.84 -10.27
C LEU A 102 12.53 1.39 -10.72
N LYS A 103 11.91 0.96 -11.83
CA LYS A 103 12.11 -0.40 -12.37
C LYS A 103 13.56 -0.64 -12.75
N ASN A 104 14.20 0.31 -13.44
CA ASN A 104 15.61 0.24 -13.83
C ASN A 104 16.51 0.19 -12.59
N THR A 105 16.27 1.08 -11.61
CA THR A 105 17.03 1.09 -10.36
C THR A 105 16.91 -0.23 -9.60
N LEU A 106 15.71 -0.81 -9.51
CA LEU A 106 15.51 -2.11 -8.86
C LEU A 106 16.17 -3.24 -9.63
N LYS A 107 16.10 -3.23 -10.96
CA LYS A 107 16.75 -4.22 -11.82
C LYS A 107 18.27 -4.20 -11.63
N ASP A 108 18.86 -3.02 -11.59
CA ASP A 108 20.32 -2.85 -11.57
C ASP A 108 20.91 -3.01 -10.17
N LYS A 109 20.29 -2.40 -9.15
CA LYS A 109 20.84 -2.35 -7.79
C LYS A 109 20.26 -3.41 -6.86
N TYR A 110 19.06 -3.91 -7.15
CA TYR A 110 18.32 -4.82 -6.26
C TYR A 110 17.69 -5.99 -7.04
N PRO A 111 18.47 -6.77 -7.82
CA PRO A 111 17.94 -7.75 -8.77
C PRO A 111 17.03 -8.82 -8.13
N ASN A 112 17.30 -9.19 -6.87
CA ASN A 112 16.44 -10.12 -6.12
C ASN A 112 15.07 -9.50 -5.80
N ALA A 113 15.03 -8.23 -5.42
CA ALA A 113 13.77 -7.49 -5.19
C ALA A 113 13.01 -7.27 -6.50
N TYR A 114 13.71 -6.97 -7.59
CA TYR A 114 13.10 -6.83 -8.91
C TYR A 114 12.41 -8.12 -9.37
N LYS A 115 13.08 -9.29 -9.27
CA LYS A 115 12.51 -10.59 -9.67
C LYS A 115 11.18 -10.91 -9.02
N VAL A 116 11.00 -10.58 -7.74
CA VAL A 116 9.76 -10.85 -6.99
C VAL A 116 8.68 -9.78 -7.17
N LYS A 117 8.99 -8.66 -7.85
CA LYS A 117 8.06 -7.56 -8.08
C LYS A 117 7.72 -7.34 -9.56
N MET A 118 8.53 -7.84 -10.48
CA MET A 118 8.41 -7.55 -11.93
C MET A 118 7.07 -7.97 -12.56
N TYR A 119 6.32 -8.88 -11.92
CA TYR A 119 5.00 -9.33 -12.39
C TYR A 119 3.83 -8.58 -11.75
N GLN A 120 4.09 -7.73 -10.76
CA GLN A 120 3.06 -6.89 -10.16
C GLN A 120 2.61 -5.80 -11.15
N HIS A 121 1.44 -5.21 -10.91
CA HIS A 121 1.02 -3.98 -11.58
C HIS A 121 1.46 -2.78 -10.74
N TRP A 122 2.22 -1.86 -11.35
CA TRP A 122 2.88 -0.77 -10.63
C TRP A 122 2.23 0.55 -11.01
N PHE A 123 2.01 1.37 -9.99
CA PHE A 123 1.88 2.81 -10.17
C PHE A 123 2.98 3.47 -9.34
N CYS A 124 3.51 4.59 -9.81
CA CYS A 124 4.58 5.30 -9.14
C CYS A 124 4.14 6.72 -8.83
N GLY A 125 4.56 7.19 -7.67
CA GLY A 125 4.13 8.44 -7.10
C GLY A 125 5.31 9.17 -6.48
N GLN A 126 5.42 10.48 -6.74
CA GLN A 126 6.52 11.27 -6.20
C GLN A 126 6.10 12.71 -5.95
N LYS A 127 6.57 13.26 -4.82
CA LYS A 127 6.55 14.70 -4.52
C LYS A 127 7.70 15.02 -3.56
N ALA A 128 8.42 16.11 -3.81
CA ALA A 128 9.53 16.50 -2.96
C ALA A 128 9.06 16.73 -1.51
N GLY A 129 9.77 16.15 -0.55
CA GLY A 129 9.44 16.24 0.89
C GLY A 129 8.27 15.35 1.35
N VAL A 130 7.72 14.51 0.48
CA VAL A 130 6.63 13.58 0.80
C VAL A 130 7.07 12.15 0.57
N ASP A 131 6.78 11.26 1.52
CA ASP A 131 7.12 9.85 1.45
C ASP A 131 6.07 8.99 2.16
N ILE A 132 6.00 7.71 1.81
CA ILE A 132 5.23 6.71 2.55
C ILE A 132 6.13 6.03 3.59
N CYS A 133 5.83 6.24 4.86
CA CYS A 133 6.58 5.66 5.97
C CYS A 133 5.93 4.39 6.52
N PHE A 134 6.76 3.48 7.04
CA PHE A 134 6.28 2.28 7.73
C PHE A 134 5.98 2.58 9.20
N VAL A 135 5.01 1.87 9.77
CA VAL A 135 4.54 2.06 11.15
C VAL A 135 5.32 1.14 12.09
N SER A 136 5.71 1.62 13.28
CA SER A 136 6.24 0.73 14.33
C SER A 136 5.13 -0.18 14.83
N LEU A 137 5.32 -1.50 14.71
CA LEU A 137 4.27 -2.48 15.00
C LEU A 137 4.19 -2.87 16.47
#